data_AF-A0A6I4XK03-F1
#
_entry.id   AF-A0A6I4XK03-F1
#
_cell.length_a   1.000
_cell.length_b   1.000
_cell.length_c   1.000
_cell.angle_alpha   90.00
_cell.angle_beta   90.00
_cell.angle_gamma   90.00
#
_symmetry.space_group_name_H-M   'P 1'
#
loop_
_entity.id
_entity.type
_entity.pdbx_description
1 polymer ?
#
loop_
_entity_poly.entity_id
_entity_poly.type
_entity_poly.pdbx_seq_one_letter_code
_entity_poly.pdbx_strand_id
1 'polypeptide(L)'
;VEAVGEVNEENGVLLLVDMGSLSTFSEEIVRQTGIDVRTVDMVTTPIVLEAARKTALIDTQLETLHESLKNFHGYADIRQSETKQIIENWKTRAIIAICASGEGTARRMKELIEEAVLPQIDWHLEVIPLSIVNMKEVLPKIQEDYEIIA
;
A
#
# COMPACT_ATOMS: atom_id res chain seq x y z
N VAL A 1 7.08 -8.83 -28.54
CA VAL A 1 7.40 -10.07 -27.80
C VAL A 1 8.87 -10.14 -27.42
N GLU A 2 9.82 -9.82 -28.29
CA GLU A 2 11.26 -9.79 -27.98
C GLU A 2 11.59 -8.95 -26.73
N ALA A 3 11.14 -7.69 -26.68
CA ALA A 3 11.32 -6.83 -25.50
C ALA A 3 10.79 -7.42 -24.19
N VAL A 4 9.74 -8.26 -24.24
CA VAL A 4 9.20 -8.93 -23.04
C VAL A 4 10.15 -10.01 -22.55
N GLY A 5 10.82 -10.72 -23.47
CA GLY A 5 11.85 -11.69 -23.13
C GLY A 5 13.10 -11.04 -22.54
N GLU A 6 13.49 -9.86 -23.03
CA GLU A 6 14.68 -9.14 -22.55
C GLU A 6 14.51 -8.57 -21.13
N VAL A 7 13.30 -8.12 -20.78
CA VAL A 7 13.04 -7.45 -19.48
C VAL A 7 12.46 -8.37 -18.41
N ASN A 8 12.14 -9.62 -18.74
CA ASN A 8 11.57 -10.57 -17.78
C ASN A 8 12.66 -11.12 -16.85
N GLU A 9 12.68 -10.64 -15.60
CA GLU A 9 13.56 -11.12 -14.52
C GLU A 9 12.89 -12.24 -13.69
N GLU A 10 12.33 -13.24 -14.37
CA GLU A 10 11.65 -14.42 -13.77
C GLU A 10 10.39 -14.11 -12.92
N ASN A 11 9.92 -12.86 -12.89
CA ASN A 11 8.75 -12.42 -12.13
C ASN A 11 7.61 -11.88 -13.00
N GLY A 12 7.68 -12.10 -14.32
CA GLY A 12 6.71 -11.62 -15.30
C GLY A 12 6.91 -10.15 -15.68
N VAL A 13 5.99 -9.62 -16.49
CA VAL A 13 6.11 -8.28 -17.08
C VAL A 13 4.81 -7.49 -16.93
N LEU A 14 4.95 -6.23 -16.52
CA LEU A 14 3.86 -5.26 -16.50
C LEU A 14 3.92 -4.37 -17.75
N LEU A 15 2.89 -4.43 -18.59
CA LEU A 15 2.73 -3.59 -19.76
C LEU A 15 1.94 -2.33 -19.37
N LEU A 16 2.56 -1.17 -19.53
CA LEU A 16 1.95 0.14 -19.29
C LEU A 16 1.53 0.74 -20.64
N VAL A 17 0.23 0.95 -20.84
CA VAL A 17 -0.35 1.34 -22.15
C VAL A 17 -1.19 2.62 -22.00
N ASP A 18 -1.12 3.52 -22.98
CA ASP A 18 -1.99 4.70 -23.00
C ASP A 18 -3.45 4.33 -23.32
N MET A 19 -3.71 3.78 -24.52
CA MET A 19 -5.03 3.50 -25.07
C MET A 19 -4.96 2.40 -26.14
N GLY A 20 -6.14 1.98 -26.61
CA GLY A 20 -6.29 1.25 -27.87
C GLY A 20 -5.93 -0.22 -27.80
N SER A 21 -5.65 -0.80 -28.97
CA SER A 21 -5.49 -2.25 -29.14
C SER A 21 -4.30 -2.85 -28.40
N LEU A 22 -3.32 -2.04 -27.99
CA LEU A 22 -2.18 -2.49 -27.19
C LEU A 22 -2.63 -3.06 -25.83
N SER A 23 -3.80 -2.66 -25.32
CA SER A 23 -4.33 -3.20 -24.06
C SER A 23 -4.69 -4.68 -24.14
N THR A 24 -4.95 -5.21 -25.34
CA THR A 24 -5.38 -6.61 -25.53
C THR A 24 -4.21 -7.55 -25.86
N PHE A 25 -2.97 -7.06 -25.89
CA PHE A 25 -1.83 -7.83 -26.38
C PHE A 25 -1.30 -8.84 -25.34
N SER A 26 -1.67 -8.70 -24.06
CA SER A 26 -1.12 -9.53 -22.97
C SER A 26 -1.37 -11.01 -23.21
N GLU A 27 -2.60 -11.40 -23.56
CA GLU A 27 -2.96 -12.81 -23.78
C GLU A 27 -2.17 -13.43 -24.93
N GLU A 28 -2.00 -12.67 -26.02
CA GLU A 28 -1.22 -13.10 -27.18
C GLU A 28 0.27 -13.24 -26.83
N ILE A 29 0.83 -12.28 -26.09
CA ILE A 29 2.22 -12.33 -25.64
C ILE A 29 2.44 -13.53 -24.73
N VAL A 30 1.57 -13.73 -23.72
CA VAL A 30 1.64 -14.89 -22.81
C VAL A 30 1.60 -16.20 -23.60
N ARG A 31 0.70 -16.31 -24.59
CA ARG A 31 0.60 -17.51 -25.43
C ARG A 31 1.87 -17.77 -26.23
N GLN A 32 2.55 -16.72 -26.71
CA GLN A 32 3.75 -16.84 -27.53
C GLN A 32 5.02 -17.10 -26.71
N THR A 33 5.13 -16.50 -25.52
CA THR A 33 6.38 -16.51 -24.73
C THR A 33 6.33 -17.40 -23.50
N GLY A 34 5.13 -17.73 -22.99
CA GLY A 34 4.94 -18.39 -21.70
C GLY A 34 5.25 -17.50 -20.48
N ILE A 35 5.59 -16.23 -20.71
CA ILE A 35 5.88 -15.25 -19.65
C ILE A 35 4.56 -14.62 -19.21
N ASP A 36 4.32 -14.55 -17.90
CA ASP A 36 3.15 -13.86 -17.36
C ASP A 36 3.23 -12.36 -17.66
N VAL A 37 2.18 -11.83 -18.30
CA VAL A 37 2.06 -10.42 -18.64
C VAL A 37 0.74 -9.85 -18.13
N ARG A 38 0.81 -8.72 -17.44
CA ARG A 38 -0.35 -7.93 -17.02
C ARG A 38 -0.32 -6.56 -17.66
N THR A 39 -1.48 -6.02 -18.02
CA THR A 39 -1.58 -4.69 -18.62
C THR A 39 -2.34 -3.71 -17.73
N VAL A 40 -1.76 -2.54 -17.53
CA VAL A 40 -2.45 -1.35 -17.03
C VAL A 40 -2.67 -0.44 -18.23
N ASP A 41 -3.92 -0.14 -18.55
CA ASP A 41 -4.31 0.83 -19.58
C ASP A 41 -4.55 2.21 -18.97
N MET A 42 -4.80 3.22 -19.81
CA MET A 42 -5.04 4.61 -19.37
C MET A 42 -3.94 5.15 -18.44
N VAL A 43 -2.70 4.76 -18.70
CA VAL A 43 -1.59 5.09 -17.82
C VAL A 43 -1.31 6.59 -17.83
N THR A 44 -1.20 7.16 -16.65
CA THR A 44 -0.80 8.55 -16.41
C THR A 44 0.58 8.61 -15.76
N THR A 45 1.24 9.77 -15.78
CA THR A 45 2.57 9.93 -15.15
C THR A 45 2.65 9.43 -13.71
N PRO A 46 1.66 9.70 -12.82
CA PRO A 46 1.66 9.14 -11.47
C PRO A 46 1.68 7.60 -11.44
N ILE A 47 0.94 6.93 -12.32
CA ILE A 47 0.87 5.47 -12.40
C ILE A 47 2.25 4.90 -12.77
N VAL A 48 2.95 5.51 -13.73
CA VAL A 48 4.32 5.08 -14.12
C VAL A 48 5.30 5.24 -12.96
N LEU A 49 5.26 6.38 -12.27
CA LEU A 49 6.10 6.63 -11.10
C LEU A 49 5.83 5.63 -9.97
N GLU A 50 4.56 5.34 -9.70
CA GLU A 50 4.19 4.39 -8.65
C GLU A 50 4.54 2.95 -9.03
N ALA A 51 4.41 2.57 -10.30
CA ALA A 51 4.87 1.28 -10.80
C ALA A 51 6.38 1.11 -10.57
N ALA A 52 7.19 2.09 -11.00
CA ALA A 52 8.63 2.08 -10.80
C ALA A 52 9.04 2.05 -9.33
N ARG A 53 8.31 2.76 -8.45
CA ARG A 53 8.56 2.76 -7.01
C ARG A 53 8.27 1.40 -6.38
N LYS A 54 7.16 0.76 -6.76
CA LYS A 54 6.74 -0.53 -6.19
C LYS A 54 7.53 -1.71 -6.72
N THR A 55 8.00 -1.67 -7.97
CA THR A 55 8.88 -2.71 -8.52
C THR A 55 10.28 -2.68 -7.90
N ALA A 56 10.73 -1.52 -7.40
CA ALA A 56 12.00 -1.41 -6.68
C ALA A 56 11.98 -2.06 -5.28
N LEU A 57 10.81 -2.44 -4.75
CA LEU A 57 10.68 -3.13 -3.47
C LEU A 57 10.85 -4.65 -3.68
N ILE A 58 11.62 -5.28 -2.78
CA ILE A 58 11.82 -6.73 -2.75
C ILE A 58 10.45 -7.40 -2.47
N ASP A 59 10.16 -8.49 -3.20
CA ASP A 59 8.94 -9.33 -3.10
C ASP A 59 7.61 -8.78 -3.67
N THR A 60 7.62 -7.76 -4.53
CA THR A 60 6.38 -7.35 -5.21
C THR A 60 5.99 -8.34 -6.33
N GLN A 61 4.95 -9.15 -6.11
CA GLN A 61 4.40 -10.04 -7.15
C GLN A 61 3.63 -9.26 -8.22
N LEU A 62 3.70 -9.72 -9.48
CA LEU A 62 3.07 -9.07 -10.64
C LEU A 62 1.58 -8.78 -10.46
N GLU A 63 0.81 -9.76 -9.93
CA GLU A 63 -0.63 -9.60 -9.72
C GLU A 63 -0.93 -8.54 -8.65
N THR A 64 -0.19 -8.57 -7.54
CA THR A 64 -0.34 -7.58 -6.46
C THR A 64 0.01 -6.18 -6.93
N LEU A 65 1.06 -6.05 -7.75
CA LEU A 65 1.42 -4.78 -8.38
C LEU A 65 0.30 -4.28 -9.30
N HIS A 66 -0.19 -5.14 -10.17
CA HIS A 66 -1.24 -4.81 -11.15
C HIS A 66 -2.52 -4.31 -10.47
N GLU A 67 -3.01 -5.06 -9.48
CA GLU A 67 -4.19 -4.68 -8.70
C GLU A 67 -3.95 -3.40 -7.90
N SER A 68 -2.75 -3.20 -7.35
CA SER A 68 -2.42 -1.96 -6.66
C SER A 68 -2.42 -0.75 -7.59
N LEU A 69 -2.01 -0.89 -8.84
CA LEU A 69 -1.95 0.22 -9.79
C LEU A 69 -3.32 0.54 -10.39
N LYS A 70 -4.20 -0.45 -10.58
CA LYS A 70 -5.60 -0.22 -10.95
C LYS A 70 -6.35 0.65 -9.93
N ASN A 71 -6.04 0.47 -8.66
CA ASN A 71 -6.66 1.20 -7.56
C ASN A 71 -5.90 2.50 -7.19
N PHE A 72 -4.91 2.89 -7.98
CA PHE A 72 -4.10 4.08 -7.72
C PHE A 72 -4.68 5.31 -8.44
N HIS A 73 -5.15 6.29 -7.66
CA HIS A 73 -5.76 7.52 -8.18
C HIS A 73 -4.82 8.73 -8.22
N GLY A 74 -3.50 8.48 -8.13
CA GLY A 74 -2.49 9.54 -8.05
C GLY A 74 -2.24 10.02 -6.62
N TYR A 75 -1.27 10.94 -6.48
CA TYR A 75 -0.83 11.45 -5.17
C TYR A 75 -1.63 12.66 -4.68
N ALA A 76 -2.64 13.11 -5.45
CA ALA A 76 -3.42 14.29 -5.11
C ALA A 76 -4.36 14.05 -3.92
N ASP A 77 -4.77 12.79 -3.70
CA ASP A 77 -5.80 12.42 -2.72
C ASP A 77 -5.27 12.18 -1.30
N ILE A 78 -3.99 12.49 -1.03
CA ILE A 78 -3.44 12.45 0.34
C ILE A 78 -4.06 13.58 1.22
N ARG A 79 -4.88 14.46 0.64
CA ARG A 79 -5.66 15.46 1.36
C ARG A 79 -7.14 15.03 1.40
N GLN A 80 -7.54 14.48 2.56
CA GLN A 80 -8.91 14.28 3.05
C GLN A 80 -9.56 12.92 2.77
N SER A 81 -9.39 12.00 3.73
CA SER A 81 -10.57 11.42 4.37
C SER A 81 -10.75 12.07 5.75
N GLU A 82 -11.06 13.37 5.79
CA GLU A 82 -11.84 13.91 6.91
C GLU A 82 -13.28 13.40 6.76
N THR A 83 -13.49 12.09 6.83
CA THR A 83 -14.81 11.60 7.17
C THR A 83 -14.99 11.97 8.63
N LYS A 84 -15.62 13.12 8.88
CA LYS A 84 -16.27 13.41 10.15
C LYS A 84 -17.36 12.36 10.35
N GLN A 85 -16.94 11.15 10.74
CA GLN A 85 -17.84 10.24 11.40
C GLN A 85 -18.33 10.96 12.65
N ILE A 86 -19.62 10.91 12.88
CA ILE A 86 -20.24 11.44 14.08
C ILE A 86 -19.64 10.62 15.24
N ILE A 87 -18.70 11.21 15.95
CA ILE A 87 -17.90 10.56 17.00
C ILE A 87 -18.82 10.23 18.17
N GLU A 88 -19.03 8.95 18.45
CA GLU A 88 -19.50 8.52 19.77
C GLU A 88 -18.36 8.72 20.77
N ASN A 89 -18.56 9.70 21.64
CA ASN A 89 -17.52 10.54 22.23
C ASN A 89 -16.82 9.94 23.47
N TRP A 90 -16.33 8.70 23.43
CA TRP A 90 -15.75 8.06 24.62
C TRP A 90 -14.55 7.12 24.40
N LYS A 91 -14.17 6.79 23.16
CA LYS A 91 -12.98 5.97 22.92
C LYS A 91 -11.71 6.83 22.82
N THR A 92 -10.61 6.33 23.39
CA THR A 92 -9.29 6.95 23.23
C THR A 92 -8.82 6.76 21.80
N ARG A 93 -8.20 7.78 21.20
CA ARG A 93 -7.67 7.66 19.83
C ARG A 93 -6.34 6.93 19.83
N ALA A 94 -6.13 6.06 18.86
CA ALA A 94 -4.91 5.28 18.73
C ALA A 94 -4.29 5.37 17.32
N ILE A 95 -2.96 5.41 17.28
CA ILE A 95 -2.15 5.10 16.10
C ILE A 95 -1.52 3.72 16.30
N ILE A 96 -1.61 2.83 15.30
CA ILE A 96 -0.98 1.51 15.36
C ILE A 96 0.37 1.54 14.63
N ALA A 97 1.47 1.37 15.36
CA ALA A 97 2.79 1.20 14.77
C ALA A 97 3.08 -0.29 14.54
N ILE A 98 3.25 -0.74 13.30
CA ILE A 98 3.41 -2.16 12.97
C ILE A 98 4.85 -2.47 12.52
N CYS A 99 5.38 -3.63 12.95
CA CYS A 99 6.66 -4.14 12.47
C CYS A 99 6.56 -5.63 12.04
N ALA A 100 7.26 -5.98 10.96
CA ALA A 100 7.12 -7.28 10.30
C ALA A 100 7.82 -8.43 11.05
N SER A 101 9.04 -8.19 11.54
CA SER A 101 9.90 -9.22 12.16
C SER A 101 9.89 -9.19 13.69
N GLY A 102 9.07 -8.35 14.31
CA GLY A 102 8.97 -8.16 15.76
C GLY A 102 8.26 -6.85 16.09
N GLU A 103 8.53 -6.27 17.27
CA GLU A 103 7.98 -4.96 17.68
C GLU A 103 9.04 -3.85 17.75
N GLY A 104 10.32 -4.15 17.48
CA GLY A 104 11.43 -3.21 17.72
C GLY A 104 11.28 -1.89 16.99
N THR A 105 11.11 -1.93 15.67
CA THR A 105 10.90 -0.73 14.85
C THR A 105 9.59 -0.03 15.19
N ALA A 106 8.54 -0.79 15.51
CA ALA A 106 7.25 -0.25 15.93
C ALA A 106 7.36 0.56 17.23
N ARG A 107 8.12 0.07 18.22
CA ARG A 107 8.39 0.81 19.47
C ARG A 107 9.20 2.07 19.21
N ARG A 108 10.21 2.00 18.33
CA ARG A 108 10.98 3.20 17.97
C ARG A 108 10.09 4.24 17.28
N MET A 109 9.15 3.82 16.43
CA MET A 109 8.18 4.73 15.84
C MET A 109 7.20 5.30 16.84
N LYS A 110 6.75 4.51 17.82
CA LYS A 110 5.98 5.02 18.96
C LYS A 110 6.69 6.20 19.62
N GLU A 111 7.95 6.02 20.02
CA GLU A 111 8.72 7.09 20.68
C GLU A 111 8.82 8.35 19.80
N LEU A 112 9.15 8.18 18.51
CA LEU A 112 9.29 9.30 17.58
C LEU A 112 7.96 10.05 17.36
N ILE A 113 6.85 9.34 17.23
CA ILE A 113 5.52 9.94 17.07
C ILE A 113 5.11 10.64 18.37
N GLU A 114 5.36 10.01 19.52
CA GLU A 114 5.05 10.57 20.82
C GLU A 114 5.83 11.87 21.08
N GLU A 115 7.13 11.88 20.76
CA GLU A 115 7.99 13.07 20.86
C GLU A 115 7.55 14.20 19.91
N ALA A 116 7.20 13.87 18.67
CA ALA A 116 6.92 14.87 17.64
C ALA A 116 5.48 15.42 17.71
N VAL A 117 4.49 14.59 18.04
CA VAL A 117 3.06 14.88 17.83
C VAL A 117 2.34 15.19 19.14
N LEU A 118 2.57 14.43 20.22
CA LEU A 118 1.82 14.61 21.47
C LEU A 118 1.92 16.03 22.06
N PRO A 119 3.08 16.73 21.99
CA PRO A 119 3.16 18.11 22.49
C PRO A 119 2.32 19.13 21.70
N GLN A 120 1.84 18.76 20.51
CA GLN A 120 1.15 19.68 19.59
C GLN A 120 -0.37 19.45 19.53
N ILE A 121 -0.89 18.46 20.27
CA ILE A 121 -2.30 18.10 20.23
C ILE A 121 -2.96 18.25 21.61
N ASP A 122 -4.19 18.76 21.62
CA ASP A 122 -4.98 18.97 22.85
C ASP A 122 -5.89 17.77 23.20
N TRP A 123 -5.73 16.64 22.52
CA TRP A 123 -6.54 15.44 22.70
C TRP A 123 -5.68 14.23 23.01
N HIS A 124 -6.25 13.25 23.73
CA HIS A 124 -5.53 12.05 24.15
C HIS A 124 -5.33 11.10 22.96
N LEU A 125 -4.06 10.87 22.62
CA LEU A 125 -3.61 9.97 21.57
C LEU A 125 -2.65 8.95 22.17
N GLU A 126 -2.85 7.68 21.86
CA GLU A 126 -1.92 6.61 22.22
C GLU A 126 -1.30 5.99 20.96
N VAL A 127 0.01 5.75 20.98
CA VAL A 127 0.67 4.97 19.93
C VAL A 127 0.89 3.55 20.43
N ILE A 128 0.32 2.56 19.74
CA ILE A 128 0.34 1.15 20.15
C ILE A 128 1.25 0.38 19.18
N PRO A 129 2.39 -0.14 19.65
CA PRO A 129 3.28 -0.93 18.83
C PRO A 129 2.77 -2.37 18.74
N LEU A 130 2.72 -2.92 17.52
CA LEU A 130 2.30 -4.29 17.25
C LEU A 130 3.26 -4.99 16.29
N SER A 131 3.37 -6.30 16.46
CA SER A 131 3.94 -7.17 15.42
C SER A 131 2.85 -7.61 14.45
N ILE A 132 3.18 -7.69 13.15
CA ILE A 132 2.27 -8.20 12.13
C ILE A 132 1.78 -9.63 12.44
N VAL A 133 2.60 -10.42 13.13
CA VAL A 133 2.32 -11.82 13.46
C VAL A 133 1.08 -11.94 14.37
N ASN A 134 0.92 -11.01 15.32
CA ASN A 134 -0.16 -11.05 16.30
C ASN A 134 -1.33 -10.12 15.93
N MET A 135 -1.21 -9.37 14.84
CA MET A 135 -2.17 -8.30 14.49
C MET A 135 -3.60 -8.82 14.37
N LYS A 136 -3.83 -9.97 13.72
CA LYS A 136 -5.19 -10.51 13.52
C LYS A 136 -5.92 -10.81 14.82
N GLU A 137 -5.20 -11.18 15.87
CA GLU A 137 -5.77 -11.54 17.18
C GLU A 137 -5.92 -10.33 18.11
N VAL A 138 -5.00 -9.37 18.01
CA VAL A 138 -4.90 -8.23 18.94
C VAL A 138 -5.69 -7.03 18.44
N LEU A 139 -5.72 -6.78 17.13
CA LEU A 139 -6.37 -5.61 16.53
C LEU A 139 -7.87 -5.51 16.88
N PRO A 140 -8.68 -6.59 16.81
CA PRO A 140 -10.10 -6.52 17.18
C PRO A 140 -10.31 -6.09 18.63
N LYS A 141 -9.45 -6.55 19.55
CA LYS A 141 -9.51 -6.19 20.98
C LYS A 141 -9.20 -4.71 21.19
N ILE A 142 -8.20 -4.18 20.47
CA ILE A 142 -7.87 -2.75 20.53
C ILE A 142 -9.06 -1.91 20.03
N GLN A 143 -9.76 -2.35 18.99
CA GLN A 143 -10.92 -1.62 18.45
C GLN A 143 -12.12 -1.57 19.43
N GLU A 144 -12.18 -2.45 20.44
CA GLU A 144 -13.19 -2.38 21.49
C GLU A 144 -13.02 -1.10 22.33
N ASP A 145 -11.79 -0.75 22.68
CA ASP A 145 -11.45 0.36 23.59
C ASP A 145 -11.00 1.65 22.88
N TYR A 146 -10.49 1.54 21.65
CA TYR A 146 -9.86 2.64 20.92
C TYR A 146 -10.56 2.97 19.59
N GLU A 147 -10.55 4.26 19.24
CA GLU A 147 -10.79 4.75 17.88
C GLU A 147 -9.45 4.76 17.13
N ILE A 148 -9.22 3.80 16.23
CA ILE A 148 -7.98 3.73 15.44
C ILE A 148 -8.06 4.76 14.31
N ILE A 149 -7.13 5.72 14.32
CA ILE A 149 -7.11 6.84 13.36
C ILE A 149 -5.97 6.75 12.34
N ALA A 150 -4.93 5.93 12.61
CA ALA A 150 -3.86 5.62 11.66
C ALA A 150 -3.15 4.30 12.02
#